data_AF-A0A3D3NCX0-F1
#
_entry.id   AF-A0A3D3NCX0-F1
#
_cell.length_a   1.000
_cell.length_b   1.000
_cell.length_c   1.000
_cell.angle_alpha   90.00
_cell.angle_beta   90.00
_cell.angle_gamma   90.00
#
_symmetry.space_group_name_H-M   'P 1'
#
loop_
_entity.id
_entity.type
_entity.pdbx_description
1 polymer ?
#
loop_
_entity_poly.entity_id
_entity_poly.type
_entity_poly.pdbx_seq_one_letter_code
_entity_poly.pdbx_strand_id
1 'polypeptide(L)'
;LAGEVMLSGKLAGRAKPDDVLFVFARAEEGPRMPLAAMRATVADLPLNFRLDDSMALAGGRKISDFASVSVEARITRAGNASTSSGDLFGRIDGVKPGNRKLRLVIDQLQP
;
A
#
# COMPACT_ATOMS: atom_id res chain seq x y z
N LEU A 1 4.12 -1.89 -10.90
CA LEU A 1 3.72 -2.96 -9.97
C LEU A 1 2.22 -3.18 -10.10
N ALA A 2 1.76 -4.42 -9.97
CA ALA A 2 0.34 -4.73 -9.90
C ALA A 2 0.09 -6.01 -9.08
N GLY A 3 -1.12 -6.17 -8.61
CA GLY A 3 -1.53 -7.34 -7.84
C GLY A 3 -2.90 -7.14 -7.21
N GLU A 4 -3.20 -8.00 -6.25
CA GLU A 4 -4.43 -7.97 -5.47
C GLU A 4 -4.10 -7.64 -4.01
N VAL A 5 -4.92 -6.78 -3.40
CA VAL A 5 -4.89 -6.50 -1.97
C VAL A 5 -6.13 -7.08 -1.31
N MET A 6 -5.95 -7.67 -0.13
CA MET A 6 -7.00 -8.34 0.64
C MET A 6 -6.89 -7.99 2.12
N LEU A 7 -8.02 -7.97 2.83
CA LEU A 7 -8.06 -7.91 4.29
C LEU A 7 -8.11 -9.32 4.87
N SER A 8 -7.22 -9.63 5.81
CA SER A 8 -7.25 -10.89 6.54
C SER A 8 -8.55 -11.04 7.33
N GLY A 9 -9.17 -12.22 7.27
CA GLY A 9 -10.37 -12.52 8.05
C GLY A 9 -10.18 -12.34 9.57
N LYS A 10 -8.94 -12.43 10.07
CA LYS A 10 -8.59 -12.16 11.49
C LYS A 10 -8.79 -10.70 11.89
N LEU A 11 -8.72 -9.78 10.92
CA LEU A 11 -8.84 -8.34 11.14
C LEU A 11 -10.10 -7.72 10.53
N ALA A 12 -10.93 -8.50 9.82
CA ALA A 12 -12.15 -8.02 9.17
C ALA A 12 -13.08 -7.24 10.12
N GLY A 13 -13.23 -7.70 11.36
CA GLY A 13 -14.04 -7.00 12.38
C GLY A 13 -13.43 -5.71 12.94
N ARG A 14 -12.22 -5.31 12.51
CA ARG A 14 -11.55 -4.08 12.96
C ARG A 14 -11.59 -2.94 11.95
N ALA A 15 -12.12 -3.20 10.76
CA ALA A 15 -12.28 -2.23 9.68
C ALA A 15 -13.76 -2.01 9.38
N LYS A 16 -14.11 -0.79 8.98
CA LYS A 16 -15.43 -0.43 8.46
C LYS A 16 -15.37 -0.31 6.94
N PRO A 17 -16.47 -0.58 6.21
CA PRO A 17 -16.49 -0.49 4.75
C PRO A 17 -16.03 0.87 4.19
N ASP A 18 -16.31 1.96 4.90
CA ASP A 18 -15.97 3.34 4.55
C ASP A 18 -14.55 3.77 4.99
N ASP A 19 -13.83 2.93 5.76
CA ASP A 19 -12.46 3.22 6.13
C ASP A 19 -11.59 3.34 4.86
N VAL A 20 -10.67 4.30 4.89
CA VAL A 20 -9.82 4.60 3.74
C VAL A 20 -8.68 3.59 3.66
N LEU A 21 -8.56 2.94 2.51
CA LEU A 21 -7.43 2.11 2.13
C LEU A 21 -6.45 2.92 1.28
N PHE A 22 -5.19 2.94 1.67
CA PHE A 22 -4.11 3.37 0.81
C PHE A 22 -3.21 2.21 0.43
N VAL A 23 -2.73 2.20 -0.81
CA VAL A 23 -1.69 1.28 -1.28
C VAL A 23 -0.53 2.10 -1.82
N PHE A 24 0.67 1.87 -1.30
CA PHE A 24 1.86 2.65 -1.61
C PHE A 24 3.01 1.76 -2.07
N ALA A 25 3.85 2.30 -2.95
CA ALA A 25 5.20 1.80 -3.18
C ALA A 25 6.20 2.78 -2.55
N ARG A 26 7.15 2.27 -1.76
CA ARG A 26 8.21 3.07 -1.14
C ARG A 26 9.57 2.49 -1.49
N ALA A 27 10.58 3.35 -1.62
CA ALA A 27 11.96 2.90 -1.63
C ALA A 27 12.26 2.17 -0.31
N GLU A 28 13.01 1.07 -0.36
CA GLU A 28 13.47 0.36 0.85
C GLU A 28 14.47 1.20 1.65
N GLU A 29 15.22 2.03 0.94
CA GLU A 29 16.19 2.97 1.49
C GLU A 29 15.93 4.39 0.99
N GLY A 30 16.07 5.36 1.88
CA GLY A 30 15.93 6.79 1.57
C GLY A 30 14.64 7.42 2.11
N PRO A 31 14.08 8.44 1.42
CA PRO A 31 13.04 9.30 1.97
C PRO A 31 11.75 8.52 2.27
N ARG A 32 11.08 8.91 3.35
CA ARG A 32 9.82 8.29 3.82
C ARG A 32 8.64 8.45 2.86
N MET A 33 8.75 9.33 1.86
CA MET A 33 7.66 9.60 0.92
C MET A 33 7.48 8.44 -0.08
N PRO A 34 6.22 8.11 -0.44
CA PRO A 34 5.95 7.08 -1.44
C PRO A 34 6.37 7.51 -2.84
N LEU A 35 6.84 6.54 -3.64
CA LEU A 35 7.15 6.70 -5.06
C LEU A 35 5.88 6.72 -5.91
N ALA A 36 4.85 6.00 -5.45
CA ALA A 36 3.52 5.94 -6.04
C ALA A 36 2.51 5.58 -4.96
N ALA A 37 1.29 6.07 -5.11
CA ALA A 37 0.20 5.86 -4.17
C ALA A 37 -1.12 5.72 -4.91
N MET A 38 -2.01 4.89 -4.40
CA MET A 38 -3.43 4.93 -4.74
C MET A 38 -4.29 4.88 -3.48
N ARG A 39 -5.51 5.39 -3.61
CA ARG A 39 -6.53 5.44 -2.55
C ARG A 39 -7.76 4.65 -3.00
N ALA A 40 -8.35 3.92 -2.06
CA ALA A 40 -9.59 3.17 -2.19
C ALA A 40 -10.29 3.11 -0.82
N THR A 41 -11.31 2.29 -0.69
CA THR A 41 -12.03 2.00 0.55
C THR A 41 -11.96 0.52 0.90
N VAL A 42 -12.26 0.15 2.14
CA VAL A 42 -12.35 -1.26 2.56
C VAL A 42 -13.46 -2.00 1.83
N ALA A 43 -14.55 -1.31 1.45
CA ALA A 43 -15.63 -1.87 0.63
C ALA A 43 -15.17 -2.35 -0.75
N ASP A 44 -14.03 -1.84 -1.25
CA ASP A 44 -13.46 -2.24 -2.54
C ASP A 44 -12.67 -3.55 -2.45
N LEU A 45 -12.43 -4.09 -1.25
CA LEU A 45 -11.64 -5.31 -1.06
C LEU A 45 -12.46 -6.59 -1.37
N PRO A 46 -11.87 -7.60 -2.04
CA PRO A 46 -10.51 -7.62 -2.58
C PRO A 46 -10.36 -6.70 -3.82
N LEU A 47 -9.25 -5.96 -3.86
CA LEU A 47 -9.01 -4.92 -4.87
C LEU A 47 -7.80 -5.25 -5.73
N ASN A 48 -7.95 -5.17 -7.05
CA ASN A 48 -6.82 -5.17 -7.97
C ASN A 48 -6.18 -3.77 -8.00
N PHE A 49 -4.89 -3.70 -7.66
CA PHE A 49 -4.14 -2.46 -7.64
C PHE A 49 -3.09 -2.39 -8.75
N ARG A 50 -2.76 -1.17 -9.16
CA ARG A 50 -1.63 -0.87 -10.03
C ARG A 50 -0.92 0.38 -9.52
N LEU A 51 0.41 0.30 -9.44
CA LEU A 51 1.29 1.42 -9.12
C LEU A 51 2.36 1.52 -10.21
N ASP A 52 2.54 2.68 -10.81
CA ASP A 52 3.51 2.87 -11.89
C ASP A 52 4.13 4.27 -11.85
N ASP A 53 5.11 4.49 -12.73
CA ASP A 53 5.91 5.71 -12.73
C ASP A 53 5.13 6.98 -13.12
N SER A 54 3.92 6.85 -13.70
CA SER A 54 3.07 8.02 -13.97
C SER A 54 2.49 8.62 -12.69
N MET A 55 2.52 7.88 -11.58
CA MET A 55 2.08 8.34 -10.26
C MET A 55 3.18 9.07 -9.48
N ALA A 56 4.41 9.12 -10.02
CA ALA A 56 5.48 9.87 -9.40
C ALA A 56 5.21 11.39 -9.52
N LEU A 57 5.51 12.14 -8.46
CA LEU A 57 5.46 13.60 -8.50
C LEU A 57 6.50 14.14 -9.50
N ALA A 58 6.24 15.32 -10.08
CA ALA A 58 7.18 15.97 -10.99
C ALA A 58 8.55 16.19 -10.30
N GLY A 59 9.61 15.73 -10.94
CA GLY A 59 10.98 15.77 -10.38
C GLY A 59 11.23 14.77 -9.24
N GLY A 60 10.24 13.94 -8.88
CA GLY A 60 10.38 12.84 -7.95
C GLY A 60 11.04 11.61 -8.56
N ARG A 61 11.46 10.67 -7.70
CA ARG A 61 11.97 9.37 -8.12
C ARG A 61 10.83 8.42 -8.50
N LYS A 62 11.07 7.59 -9.50
CA LYS A 62 10.11 6.61 -10.04
C LYS A 62 10.32 5.25 -9.41
N ILE A 63 9.34 4.35 -9.55
CA ILE A 63 9.50 2.96 -9.09
C ILE A 63 10.60 2.28 -9.89
N SER A 64 10.70 2.57 -11.19
CA SER A 64 11.72 2.02 -12.09
C SER A 64 13.16 2.35 -11.71
N ASP A 65 13.39 3.38 -10.88
CA ASP A 65 14.73 3.86 -10.55
C ASP A 65 15.42 3.01 -9.47
N PHE A 66 14.71 2.04 -8.89
CA PHE A 66 15.19 1.20 -7.79
C PHE A 66 15.30 -0.26 -8.17
N ALA A 67 16.26 -0.97 -7.58
CA ALA A 67 16.38 -2.42 -7.75
C ALA A 67 15.20 -3.19 -7.10
N SER A 68 14.76 -2.70 -5.95
CA SER A 68 13.63 -3.22 -5.17
C SER A 68 12.92 -2.09 -4.45
N VAL A 69 11.63 -2.30 -4.18
CA VAL A 69 10.79 -1.41 -3.40
C VAL A 69 9.96 -2.21 -2.40
N SER A 70 9.48 -1.56 -1.36
CA SER A 70 8.43 -2.09 -0.49
C SER A 70 7.06 -1.68 -1.01
N VAL A 71 6.08 -2.59 -0.90
CA VAL A 71 4.67 -2.31 -1.19
C VAL A 71 3.87 -2.49 0.09
N GLU A 72 3.14 -1.45 0.47
CA GLU A 72 2.39 -1.40 1.73
C GLU A 72 0.94 -1.04 1.44
N ALA A 73 0.01 -1.80 2.02
CA ALA A 73 -1.40 -1.44 2.09
C ALA A 73 -1.73 -1.06 3.53
N ARG A 74 -2.48 0.02 3.70
CA ARG A 74 -2.88 0.53 5.03
C ARG A 74 -4.32 0.99 5.03
N ILE A 75 -5.08 0.52 6.01
CA ILE A 75 -6.41 1.02 6.35
C ILE A 75 -6.25 2.03 7.47
N THR A 76 -6.69 3.25 7.23
CA THR A 76 -6.53 4.39 8.15
C THR A 76 -7.89 4.83 8.65
N ARG A 77 -8.03 5.02 9.97
CA ARG A 77 -9.25 5.56 10.57
C ARG A 77 -9.32 7.09 10.52
N ALA A 78 -8.16 7.74 10.51
CA ALA A 78 -8.06 9.20 10.48
C ALA A 78 -8.24 9.80 9.07
N GLY A 79 -8.36 8.96 8.03
CA GLY A 79 -8.56 9.37 6.65
C GLY A 79 -7.34 10.03 5.97
N ASN A 80 -6.18 10.04 6.62
CA ASN A 80 -4.93 10.56 6.08
C ASN A 80 -3.94 9.42 5.81
N ALA A 81 -2.95 9.66 4.94
CA ALA A 81 -1.96 8.65 4.54
C ALA A 81 -0.87 8.38 5.60
N SER A 82 -0.87 9.11 6.71
CA SER A 82 0.16 9.01 7.74
C SER A 82 -0.06 7.78 8.62
N THR A 83 1.04 7.15 9.05
CA THR A 83 0.98 6.03 9.99
C THR A 83 0.43 6.50 11.34
N SER A 84 -0.62 5.84 11.82
CA SER A 84 -1.19 6.06 13.15
C SER A 84 -1.32 4.74 13.91
N SER A 85 -1.15 4.78 15.23
CA SER A 85 -1.44 3.61 16.09
C SER A 85 -2.89 3.18 15.89
N GLY A 86 -3.11 1.87 15.77
CA GLY A 86 -4.41 1.28 15.50
C GLY A 86 -4.77 1.13 14.02
N ASP A 87 -3.97 1.65 13.09
CA ASP A 87 -4.13 1.37 11.66
C ASP A 87 -3.90 -0.12 11.37
N LEU A 88 -4.61 -0.65 10.37
CA LEU A 88 -4.35 -2.00 9.88
C LEU A 88 -3.43 -1.90 8.68
N PHE A 89 -2.44 -2.77 8.57
CA PHE A 89 -1.53 -2.75 7.43
C PHE A 89 -1.06 -4.14 7.01
N GLY A 90 -0.52 -4.20 5.80
CA GLY A 90 0.18 -5.33 5.22
C GLY A 90 1.33 -4.83 4.37
N ARG A 91 2.44 -5.56 4.34
CA ARG A 91 3.64 -5.13 3.60
C ARG A 91 4.35 -6.29 2.93
N ILE A 92 4.89 -6.04 1.75
CA ILE A 92 5.82 -6.92 1.05
C ILE A 92 7.08 -6.11 0.75
N ASP A 93 8.22 -6.59 1.22
CA ASP A 93 9.54 -6.03 0.93
C ASP A 93 10.20 -6.80 -0.23
N GLY A 94 11.24 -6.25 -0.84
CA GLY A 94 12.03 -6.89 -1.90
C GLY A 94 11.33 -6.93 -3.27
N VAL A 95 10.33 -6.09 -3.52
CA VAL A 95 9.52 -6.17 -4.75
C VAL A 95 10.27 -5.54 -5.90
N LYS A 96 10.62 -6.37 -6.90
CA LYS A 96 11.21 -5.89 -8.16
C LYS A 96 10.19 -5.07 -8.96
N PRO A 97 10.56 -3.89 -9.49
CA PRO A 97 9.75 -3.16 -10.46
C PRO A 97 9.28 -4.05 -11.62
N GLY A 98 8.05 -3.82 -12.08
CA GLY A 98 7.42 -4.63 -13.12
C GLY A 98 6.71 -5.90 -12.64
N ASN A 99 6.80 -6.30 -11.36
CA ASN A 99 5.99 -7.42 -10.83
C ASN A 99 4.49 -7.10 -10.91
N ARG A 100 3.68 -8.03 -11.43
CA ARG A 100 2.23 -7.90 -11.65
C ARG A 100 1.36 -8.94 -10.94
N LYS A 101 1.96 -9.79 -10.11
CA LYS A 101 1.26 -10.91 -9.44
C LYS A 101 1.43 -10.82 -7.92
N LEU A 102 1.44 -9.60 -7.39
CA LEU A 102 1.57 -9.39 -5.95
C LEU A 102 0.29 -9.83 -5.24
N ARG A 103 0.44 -10.50 -4.10
CA ARG A 103 -0.65 -10.79 -3.16
C ARG A 103 -0.35 -10.08 -1.86
N LEU A 104 -1.00 -8.95 -1.65
CA LEU A 104 -0.77 -8.07 -0.50
C LEU A 104 -1.89 -8.30 0.51
N VAL A 105 -1.56 -8.88 1.67
CA VAL A 105 -2.55 -9.19 2.70
C VAL A 105 -2.39 -8.21 3.86
N ILE A 106 -3.48 -7.55 4.23
CA ILE A 106 -3.56 -6.67 5.40
C ILE A 106 -3.85 -7.57 6.61
N ASP A 107 -2.82 -7.87 7.39
CA ASP A 107 -2.86 -8.84 8.50
C ASP A 107 -2.18 -8.36 9.78
N GLN A 108 -1.66 -7.12 9.80
CA GLN A 108 -1.00 -6.52 10.95
C GLN A 108 -1.78 -5.32 11.51
N LEU A 109 -1.63 -5.10 12.81
CA LEU A 109 -2.08 -3.91 13.52
C LEU A 109 -0.86 -3.05 13.81
N GLN A 110 -0.93 -1.77 13.46
CA GLN A 110 0.09 -0.79 13.85
C GLN A 110 0.02 -0.59 15.37
N PRO A 111 1.09 -0.89 16.12
CA PRO A 111 1.16 -0.62 17.56
C PRO A 111 1.07 0.89 17.84
#